data_AF-A0A099ZRC0-F1
#
_entry.id   AF-A0A099ZRC0-F1
#
_cell.length_a   1.000
_cell.length_b   1.000
_cell.length_c   1.000
_cell.angle_alpha   90.00
_cell.angle_beta   90.00
_cell.angle_gamma   90.00
#
_symmetry.space_group_name_H-M   'P 1'
#
loop_
_entity.id
_entity.type
_entity.pdbx_description
1 polymer ?
#
loop_
_entity_poly.entity_id
_entity_poly.type
_entity_poly.pdbx_seq_one_letter_code
_entity_poly.pdbx_strand_id
1 'polypeptide(L)'
;STPLCEVCQFAVKTAESLLENNVTEEQLVNDIEKVCYLLPHSIIGQCKDFVDSYGKAVVIMLLEATDPQAICTLLRCCPKAPTGTEGRGMAEALERLSAGAFCNVCQIVITYFDNELLKNETLAELSDMLDKGCELLPPPLTGKCEALVMQYEPEAVRLLVQMMDP
;
A
#
# COMPACT_ATOMS: atom_id res chain seq x y z
N SER A 1 8.65 -0.16 -26.39
CA SER A 1 8.38 -0.97 -25.18
C SER A 1 9.66 -1.69 -24.78
N THR A 2 9.89 -1.94 -23.49
CA THR A 2 11.02 -2.77 -23.03
C THR A 2 10.56 -4.24 -22.93
N PRO A 3 11.45 -5.24 -23.07
CA PRO A 3 11.07 -6.65 -22.89
C PRO A 3 10.42 -6.93 -21.53
N LEU A 4 10.88 -6.25 -20.48
CA LEU A 4 10.29 -6.34 -19.14
C LEU A 4 8.86 -5.76 -19.08
N CYS A 5 8.60 -4.67 -19.80
CA CYS A 5 7.27 -4.07 -19.91
C CYS A 5 6.30 -5.03 -20.61
N GLU A 6 6.74 -5.68 -21.69
CA GLU A 6 5.92 -6.65 -22.43
C GLU A 6 5.60 -7.89 -21.58
N VAL A 7 6.59 -8.43 -20.86
CA VAL A 7 6.39 -9.56 -19.93
C VAL A 7 5.42 -9.18 -18.82
N CYS A 8 5.57 -7.99 -18.22
CA CYS A 8 4.66 -7.53 -17.19
C CYS A 8 3.23 -7.39 -17.72
N GLN A 9 3.04 -6.74 -18.87
CA GLN A 9 1.70 -6.56 -19.45
C GLN A 9 1.04 -7.89 -19.78
N PHE A 10 1.81 -8.86 -20.29
CA PHE A 10 1.33 -10.20 -20.57
C PHE A 10 0.93 -10.94 -19.29
N ALA A 11 1.75 -10.84 -18.23
CA ALA A 11 1.46 -11.45 -16.93
C ALA A 11 0.20 -10.85 -16.29
N VAL A 12 0.03 -9.53 -16.34
CA VAL A 12 -1.15 -8.83 -15.82
C VAL A 12 -2.42 -9.26 -16.57
N LYS A 13 -2.39 -9.27 -17.91
CA LYS A 13 -3.53 -9.75 -18.72
C LYS A 13 -3.88 -11.21 -18.47
N THR A 14 -2.86 -12.04 -18.24
CA THR A 14 -3.07 -13.47 -17.96
C THR A 14 -3.66 -13.66 -16.57
N ALA A 15 -3.22 -12.87 -15.58
CA ALA A 15 -3.79 -12.88 -14.24
C ALA A 15 -5.26 -12.43 -14.25
N GLU A 16 -5.56 -11.34 -14.95
CA GLU A 16 -6.93 -10.85 -15.18
C GLU A 16 -7.82 -11.96 -15.77
N SER A 17 -7.37 -12.58 -16.87
CA SER A 17 -8.12 -13.67 -17.51
C SER A 17 -8.30 -14.90 -16.61
N LEU A 18 -7.31 -15.24 -15.79
CA LEU A 18 -7.42 -16.36 -14.86
C LEU A 18 -8.42 -16.06 -13.73
N LEU A 19 -8.46 -14.81 -13.26
CA LEU A 19 -9.41 -14.36 -12.25
C LEU A 19 -10.85 -14.39 -12.80
N GLU A 20 -11.07 -13.85 -13.99
CA GLU A 20 -12.39 -13.89 -14.66
C GLU A 20 -12.90 -15.33 -14.86
N ASN A 21 -12.01 -16.29 -15.14
CA ASN A 21 -12.40 -17.64 -15.52
C ASN A 21 -12.44 -18.65 -14.37
N ASN A 22 -11.70 -18.43 -13.27
CA ASN A 22 -11.52 -19.46 -12.22
C ASN A 22 -11.90 -19.03 -10.81
N VAL A 23 -12.14 -17.74 -10.56
CA VAL A 23 -12.39 -17.23 -9.21
C VAL A 23 -13.68 -16.44 -9.17
N THR A 24 -14.61 -16.82 -8.28
CA THR A 24 -15.84 -16.05 -8.09
C THR A 24 -15.54 -14.81 -7.24
N GLU A 25 -16.28 -13.73 -7.46
CA GLU A 25 -16.20 -12.52 -6.63
C GLU A 25 -16.32 -12.86 -5.14
N GLU A 26 -17.18 -13.82 -4.81
CA GLU A 26 -17.41 -14.31 -3.45
C GLU A 26 -16.17 -15.01 -2.85
N GLN A 27 -15.42 -15.75 -3.65
CA GLN A 27 -14.16 -16.35 -3.22
C GLN A 27 -13.11 -15.27 -2.90
N LEU A 28 -13.03 -14.22 -3.73
CA LEU A 28 -12.09 -13.11 -3.53
C LEU A 28 -12.45 -12.28 -2.28
N VAL A 29 -13.74 -12.00 -2.06
CA VAL A 29 -14.22 -11.29 -0.87
C VAL A 29 -13.89 -12.09 0.40
N ASN A 30 -14.13 -13.40 0.40
CA ASN A 30 -13.76 -14.27 1.52
C ASN A 30 -12.25 -14.28 1.79
N ASP A 31 -11.42 -14.22 0.76
CA ASP A 31 -9.97 -14.13 0.92
C ASP A 31 -9.53 -12.75 1.45
N ILE A 32 -10.21 -11.67 1.07
CA ILE A 32 -9.98 -10.33 1.65
C ILE A 32 -10.41 -10.29 3.13
N GLU A 33 -11.51 -10.96 3.50
CA GLU A 33 -11.95 -11.01 4.90
C GLU A 33 -10.92 -11.69 5.81
N LYS A 34 -10.16 -12.66 5.29
CA LYS A 34 -9.06 -13.30 6.05
C LYS A 34 -7.98 -12.31 6.48
N VAL A 35 -7.78 -11.23 5.72
CA VAL A 35 -6.84 -10.16 6.07
C VAL A 35 -7.27 -9.43 7.34
N CYS A 36 -8.57 -9.35 7.62
CA CYS A 36 -9.07 -8.71 8.84
C CYS A 36 -8.60 -9.41 10.12
N TYR A 37 -8.27 -10.70 10.07
CA TYR A 37 -7.74 -11.43 11.22
C TYR A 37 -6.25 -11.21 11.46
N LEU A 38 -5.56 -10.53 10.54
CA LEU A 38 -4.16 -10.12 10.68
C LEU A 38 -4.01 -8.75 11.35
N LEU A 39 -5.13 -8.05 11.55
CA LEU A 39 -5.17 -6.72 12.13
C LEU A 39 -5.33 -6.78 13.66
N PRO A 40 -4.94 -5.71 14.39
CA PRO A 40 -5.16 -5.62 15.83
C PRO A 40 -6.62 -5.91 16.23
N HIS A 41 -6.81 -6.62 17.34
CA HIS A 41 -8.13 -7.04 17.83
C HIS A 41 -9.15 -5.89 17.93
N SER A 42 -8.68 -4.66 18.20
CA SER A 42 -9.49 -3.45 18.30
C SER A 42 -10.17 -3.05 16.98
N ILE A 43 -9.65 -3.48 15.83
CA ILE A 43 -10.14 -3.05 14.51
C ILE A 43 -10.72 -4.17 13.64
N ILE A 44 -10.62 -5.43 14.08
CA ILE A 44 -11.12 -6.59 13.32
C ILE A 44 -12.60 -6.42 12.95
N GLY A 45 -13.43 -5.96 13.88
CA GLY A 45 -14.85 -5.70 13.63
C GLY A 45 -15.07 -4.66 12.52
N GLN A 46 -14.37 -3.52 12.60
CA GLN A 46 -14.47 -2.46 11.60
C GLN A 46 -13.96 -2.91 10.22
N CYS A 47 -12.90 -3.73 10.19
CA CYS A 47 -12.39 -4.31 8.95
C CYS A 47 -13.44 -5.22 8.30
N LYS A 48 -14.07 -6.10 9.09
CA LYS A 48 -15.11 -7.00 8.59
C LYS A 48 -16.32 -6.23 8.07
N ASP A 49 -16.79 -5.24 8.83
CA ASP A 49 -17.90 -4.38 8.41
C ASP A 49 -17.59 -3.66 7.08
N PHE A 50 -16.33 -3.23 6.90
CA PHE A 50 -15.86 -2.65 5.64
C PHE A 50 -15.85 -3.68 4.49
N VAL A 51 -15.33 -4.88 4.72
CA VAL A 51 -15.29 -5.94 3.69
C VAL A 51 -16.70 -6.39 3.31
N ASP A 52 -17.61 -6.53 4.27
CA ASP A 52 -19.01 -6.88 4.02
C ASP A 52 -19.72 -5.79 3.21
N SER A 53 -19.44 -4.51 3.51
CA SER A 53 -20.09 -3.37 2.86
C SER A 53 -19.53 -3.05 1.48
N TYR A 54 -18.22 -3.20 1.30
CA TYR A 54 -17.49 -2.68 0.13
C TYR A 54 -16.68 -3.74 -0.61
N GLY A 55 -16.41 -4.90 -0.02
CA GLY A 55 -15.52 -5.92 -0.58
C GLY A 55 -15.91 -6.32 -2.00
N LYS A 56 -17.20 -6.55 -2.24
CA LYS A 56 -17.68 -6.89 -3.59
C LYS A 56 -17.43 -5.78 -4.61
N ALA A 57 -17.71 -4.53 -4.25
CA ALA A 57 -17.48 -3.37 -5.12
C ALA A 57 -15.97 -3.16 -5.37
N VAL A 58 -15.14 -3.36 -4.35
CA VAL A 58 -13.68 -3.27 -4.47
C VAL A 58 -13.14 -4.36 -5.39
N VAL A 59 -13.62 -5.60 -5.27
CA VAL A 59 -13.24 -6.72 -6.14
C VAL A 59 -13.64 -6.43 -7.60
N ILE A 60 -14.86 -5.98 -7.84
CA ILE A 60 -15.33 -5.61 -9.19
C ILE A 60 -14.46 -4.48 -9.76
N MET A 61 -14.21 -3.42 -8.99
CA MET A 61 -13.34 -2.33 -9.42
C MET A 61 -11.91 -2.81 -9.70
N LEU A 62 -11.37 -3.75 -8.92
CA LEU A 62 -10.03 -4.30 -9.16
C LEU A 62 -9.97 -5.14 -10.42
N LEU A 63 -11.02 -5.91 -10.73
CA LEU A 63 -11.12 -6.67 -11.98
C LEU A 63 -11.26 -5.71 -13.18
N GLU A 64 -12.10 -4.68 -13.07
CA GLU A 64 -12.35 -3.71 -14.14
C GLU A 64 -11.22 -2.68 -14.34
N ALA A 65 -10.44 -2.36 -13.30
CA ALA A 65 -9.39 -1.34 -13.34
C ALA A 65 -8.02 -1.89 -13.78
N THR A 66 -7.96 -3.12 -14.28
CA THR A 66 -6.71 -3.77 -14.68
C THR A 66 -6.20 -3.21 -16.01
N ASP A 67 -5.81 -1.93 -16.07
CA ASP A 67 -5.01 -1.44 -17.19
C ASP A 67 -3.58 -2.00 -17.04
N PRO A 68 -3.16 -2.95 -17.91
CA PRO A 68 -1.84 -3.56 -17.80
C PRO A 68 -0.72 -2.52 -17.96
N GLN A 69 -0.98 -1.42 -18.68
CA GLN A 69 -0.03 -0.32 -18.81
C GLN A 69 0.13 0.44 -17.49
N ALA A 70 -0.96 0.79 -16.80
CA ALA A 70 -0.92 1.48 -15.51
C ALA A 70 -0.23 0.64 -14.43
N ILE A 71 -0.58 -0.64 -14.31
CA ILE A 71 -0.01 -1.56 -13.31
C ILE A 71 1.49 -1.75 -13.56
N CYS A 72 1.89 -2.01 -14.81
CA CYS A 72 3.29 -2.21 -15.14
C CYS A 72 4.12 -0.92 -15.05
N THR A 73 3.48 0.25 -15.15
CA THR A 73 4.13 1.54 -14.87
C THR A 73 4.32 1.75 -13.36
N LEU A 74 3.32 1.38 -12.54
CA LEU A 74 3.42 1.42 -11.08
C LEU A 74 4.54 0.50 -10.55
N LEU A 75 4.61 -0.72 -11.10
CA LEU A 75 5.66 -1.71 -10.82
C LEU A 75 7.03 -1.35 -11.44
N ARG A 76 7.11 -0.22 -12.15
CA ARG A 76 8.31 0.27 -12.84
C ARG A 76 8.86 -0.68 -13.92
N CYS A 77 8.05 -1.64 -14.38
CA CYS A 77 8.37 -2.51 -15.52
C CYS A 77 8.25 -1.75 -16.85
N CYS A 78 7.32 -0.80 -16.93
CA CYS A 78 7.11 0.08 -18.08
C CYS A 78 7.55 1.52 -17.80
N PRO A 79 8.05 2.26 -18.81
CA PRO A 79 8.31 3.68 -18.69
C PRO A 79 7.00 4.46 -18.44
N LYS A 80 7.07 5.52 -17.63
CA LYS A 80 5.95 6.44 -17.41
C LYS A 80 5.52 7.05 -18.75
N ALA A 81 4.22 7.05 -19.03
CA ALA A 81 3.68 7.72 -20.21
C ALA A 81 4.09 9.20 -20.20
N PRO A 82 4.52 9.79 -21.33
CA PRO A 82 4.65 11.23 -21.42
C PRO A 82 3.26 11.82 -21.25
N THR A 83 3.04 12.55 -20.16
CA THR A 83 1.81 13.28 -19.88
C THR A 83 1.62 14.37 -20.94
N GLY A 84 0.92 14.05 -22.02
CA GLY A 84 0.45 15.01 -23.00
C GLY A 84 -0.72 15.81 -22.43
N THR A 85 -0.47 17.09 -22.14
CA THR A 85 -1.41 18.20 -22.36
C THR A 85 -2.83 18.11 -21.80
N GLU A 86 -3.03 17.97 -20.49
CA GLU A 86 -4.26 18.45 -19.80
C GLU A 86 -3.94 18.97 -18.38
N GLY A 87 -3.02 19.93 -18.27
CA GLY A 87 -2.63 20.50 -16.97
C GLY A 87 -2.43 22.01 -16.96
N ARG A 88 -2.82 22.72 -18.02
CA ARG A 88 -2.56 24.17 -18.11
C ARG A 88 -3.50 25.02 -17.25
N GLY A 89 -4.56 24.44 -16.68
CA GLY A 89 -5.45 25.12 -15.72
C GLY A 89 -5.03 25.03 -14.26
N MET A 90 -4.11 24.12 -13.89
CA MET A 90 -3.72 23.93 -12.48
C MET A 90 -2.51 24.79 -12.07
N ALA A 91 -1.69 25.23 -13.04
CA ALA A 91 -0.55 26.11 -12.78
C ALA A 91 -1.00 27.52 -12.35
N GLU A 92 -2.07 28.08 -12.95
CA GLU A 92 -2.61 29.40 -12.57
C GLU A 92 -3.46 29.37 -11.29
N ALA A 93 -4.02 28.20 -10.92
CA ALA A 93 -4.72 28.03 -9.64
C ALA A 93 -3.75 27.91 -8.46
N LEU A 94 -2.56 27.35 -8.68
CA LEU A 94 -1.54 27.13 -7.65
C LEU A 94 -0.84 28.41 -7.18
N GLU A 95 -0.77 29.46 -8.03
CA GLU A 95 -0.27 30.77 -7.58
C GLU A 95 -1.24 31.50 -6.64
N ARG A 96 -2.53 31.17 -6.68
CA ARG A 96 -3.56 31.83 -5.85
C ARG A 96 -3.81 31.13 -4.52
N LEU A 97 -3.54 29.81 -4.42
CA LEU A 97 -3.41 29.11 -3.15
C LEU A 97 -1.97 29.25 -2.69
N SER A 98 -1.66 30.37 -2.04
CA SER A 98 -0.37 30.67 -1.43
C SER A 98 0.33 29.40 -0.93
N ALA A 99 1.53 29.12 -1.42
CA ALA A 99 2.36 28.00 -0.97
C ALA A 99 2.48 27.94 0.56
N GLY A 100 2.30 29.07 1.27
CA GLY A 100 2.24 29.14 2.74
C GLY A 100 1.02 28.47 3.39
N ALA A 101 -0.19 28.52 2.81
CA ALA A 101 -1.38 27.94 3.44
C ALA A 101 -1.32 26.41 3.42
N PHE A 102 -0.96 25.82 2.27
CA PHE A 102 -0.80 24.37 2.17
C PHE A 102 0.44 23.88 2.92
N CYS A 103 1.52 24.67 2.96
CA CYS A 103 2.69 24.37 3.80
C CYS A 103 2.32 24.36 5.29
N ASN A 104 1.54 25.33 5.78
CA ASN A 104 1.07 25.35 7.17
C ASN A 104 0.18 24.15 7.50
N VAL A 105 -0.74 23.77 6.60
CA VAL A 105 -1.58 22.58 6.80
C VAL A 105 -0.71 21.31 6.80
N CYS A 106 0.23 21.20 5.86
CA CYS A 106 1.18 20.08 5.80
C CYS A 106 2.02 20.00 7.08
N GLN A 107 2.54 21.13 7.57
CA GLN A 107 3.31 21.20 8.82
C GLN A 107 2.47 20.78 10.02
N ILE A 108 1.21 21.22 10.12
CA ILE A 108 0.29 20.79 11.20
C ILE A 108 0.08 19.27 11.15
N VAL A 109 -0.14 18.72 9.96
CA VAL A 109 -0.37 17.28 9.75
C VAL A 109 0.89 16.48 10.07
N ILE A 110 2.06 16.90 9.58
CA ILE A 110 3.35 16.27 9.88
C ILE A 110 3.65 16.36 11.37
N THR A 111 3.46 17.51 12.01
CA THR A 111 3.65 17.66 13.46
C THR A 111 2.71 16.78 14.27
N TYR A 112 1.45 16.59 13.84
CA TYR A 112 0.54 15.64 14.49
C TYR A 112 1.06 14.20 14.35
N PHE A 113 1.49 13.83 13.14
CA PHE A 113 2.08 12.53 12.88
C PHE A 113 3.38 12.32 13.66
N ASP A 114 4.28 13.30 13.77
CA ASP A 114 5.51 13.18 14.55
C ASP A 114 5.22 12.98 16.04
N ASN A 115 4.26 13.73 16.58
CA ASN A 115 3.87 13.60 17.99
C ASN A 115 3.23 12.25 18.32
N GLU A 116 2.62 11.57 17.34
CA GLU A 116 1.92 10.30 17.55
C GLU A 116 2.75 9.08 17.09
N LEU A 117 3.41 9.16 15.93
CA LEU A 117 4.20 8.08 15.33
C LEU A 117 5.58 7.91 15.98
N LEU A 118 6.20 8.97 16.51
CA LEU A 118 7.51 8.88 17.18
C LEU A 118 7.38 8.54 18.67
N LYS A 119 6.17 8.30 19.17
CA LYS A 119 6.01 7.76 20.51
C LYS A 119 6.62 6.37 20.55
N ASN A 120 7.41 6.11 21.60
CA ASN A 120 8.02 4.81 21.85
C ASN A 120 6.98 3.67 21.85
N GLU A 121 5.74 3.96 22.28
CA GLU A 121 4.61 3.03 22.24
C GLU A 121 4.25 2.60 20.81
N THR A 122 4.11 3.55 19.88
CA THR A 122 3.76 3.29 18.46
C THR A 122 4.84 2.50 17.73
N LEU A 123 6.11 2.76 18.04
CA LEU A 123 7.24 2.00 17.49
C LEU A 123 7.29 0.58 18.06
N ALA A 124 6.98 0.40 19.36
CA ALA A 124 6.89 -0.92 19.97
C ALA A 124 5.74 -1.75 19.39
N GLU A 125 4.59 -1.14 19.11
CA GLU A 125 3.47 -1.81 18.43
C GLU A 125 3.83 -2.26 17.01
N LEU A 126 4.59 -1.44 16.28
CA LEU A 126 5.05 -1.76 14.93
C LEU A 126 6.07 -2.91 14.92
N SER A 127 6.97 -2.93 15.91
CA SER A 127 7.94 -4.01 16.13
C SER A 127 7.26 -5.34 16.46
N ASP A 128 6.29 -5.31 17.39
CA ASP A 128 5.48 -6.47 17.77
C ASP A 128 4.69 -7.05 16.57
N MET A 129 4.26 -6.20 15.64
CA MET A 129 3.59 -6.64 14.43
C MET A 129 4.54 -7.38 13.46
N LEU A 130 5.80 -6.95 13.35
CA LEU A 130 6.80 -7.61 12.52
C LEU A 130 7.17 -8.98 13.10
N ASP A 131 7.33 -9.07 14.42
CA ASP A 131 7.62 -10.32 15.12
C ASP A 131 6.47 -11.33 14.98
N LYS A 132 5.22 -10.90 15.21
CA LYS A 132 4.03 -11.74 14.96
C LYS A 132 3.89 -12.16 13.51
N GLY A 133 4.32 -11.30 12.57
CA GLY A 133 4.39 -11.64 11.15
C GLY A 133 5.33 -12.83 10.88
N CYS A 134 6.44 -12.91 11.61
CA CYS A 134 7.37 -14.04 11.51
C CYS A 134 6.79 -15.34 12.06
N GLU A 135 5.94 -15.28 13.10
CA GLU A 135 5.25 -16.45 13.68
C GLU A 135 4.26 -17.11 12.71
N LEU A 136 3.76 -16.38 11.71
CA LEU A 136 2.88 -16.90 10.66
C LEU A 136 3.63 -17.73 9.60
N LEU A 137 4.97 -17.63 9.56
CA LEU A 137 5.77 -18.37 8.61
C LEU A 137 5.97 -19.83 9.07
N PRO A 138 6.11 -20.78 8.14
CA PRO A 138 6.45 -22.16 8.48
C PRO A 138 7.77 -22.24 9.27
N PRO A 139 7.96 -23.27 10.13
CA PRO A 139 9.12 -23.40 11.02
C PRO A 139 10.51 -23.17 10.42
N PRO A 140 10.84 -23.61 9.18
CA PRO A 140 12.17 -23.34 8.60
C PRO A 140 12.41 -21.87 8.25
N LEU A 141 11.38 -21.02 8.29
CA LEU A 141 11.42 -19.60 7.89
C LEU A 141 11.24 -18.65 9.06
N THR A 142 10.55 -19.05 10.14
CA THR A 142 10.32 -18.23 11.34
C THR A 142 11.62 -17.61 11.86
N GLY A 143 12.63 -18.42 12.19
CA GLY A 143 13.90 -17.91 12.72
C GLY A 143 14.73 -17.11 11.70
N LYS A 144 14.54 -17.34 10.39
CA LYS A 144 15.18 -16.50 9.36
C LYS A 144 14.51 -15.14 9.25
N CYS A 145 13.19 -15.10 9.41
CA CYS A 145 12.41 -13.86 9.42
C CYS A 145 12.75 -13.02 10.65
N GLU A 146 12.75 -13.61 11.85
CA GLU A 146 13.13 -12.93 13.09
C GLU A 146 14.55 -12.33 13.00
N ALA A 147 15.49 -13.08 12.40
CA ALA A 147 16.84 -12.56 12.16
C ALA A 147 16.88 -11.38 11.19
N LEU A 148 16.00 -11.35 10.18
CA LEU A 148 15.88 -10.22 9.26
C LEU A 148 15.21 -9.01 9.93
N VAL A 149 14.16 -9.23 10.71
CA VAL A 149 13.49 -8.18 11.48
C VAL A 149 14.50 -7.53 12.44
N MET A 150 15.17 -8.32 13.27
CA MET A 150 16.21 -7.82 14.19
C MET A 150 17.34 -7.06 13.49
N GLN A 151 17.70 -7.44 12.26
CA GLN A 151 18.80 -6.82 11.52
C GLN A 151 18.40 -5.52 10.82
N TYR A 152 17.23 -5.49 10.18
CA TYR A 152 16.87 -4.42 9.25
C TYR A 152 15.84 -3.45 9.83
N GLU A 153 15.02 -3.88 10.78
CA GLU A 153 13.99 -3.03 11.39
C GLU A 153 14.58 -1.75 12.02
N PRO A 154 15.66 -1.78 12.84
CA PRO A 154 16.15 -0.57 13.48
C PRO A 154 16.62 0.47 12.47
N GLU A 155 17.24 0.01 11.38
CA GLU A 155 17.75 0.88 10.32
C GLU A 155 16.61 1.40 9.42
N ALA A 156 15.60 0.58 9.15
CA ALA A 156 14.39 0.99 8.43
C ALA A 156 13.61 2.05 9.21
N VAL A 157 13.45 1.87 10.52
CA VAL A 157 12.83 2.86 11.41
C VAL A 157 13.68 4.13 11.46
N ARG A 158 15.01 4.02 11.59
CA ARG A 158 15.92 5.18 11.57
C ARG A 158 15.77 6.00 10.28
N LEU A 159 15.70 5.33 9.12
CA LEU A 159 15.50 5.98 7.82
C LEU A 159 14.12 6.61 7.68
N LEU A 160 13.08 5.95 8.21
CA LEU A 160 11.72 6.49 8.24
C LEU A 160 11.68 7.81 9.02
N VAL A 161 12.27 7.84 10.21
CA VAL A 161 12.37 9.07 11.04
C VAL A 161 13.12 10.18 10.29
N GLN A 162 14.23 9.84 9.62
CA GLN A 162 15.01 10.81 8.85
C GLN A 162 14.30 11.40 7.63
N MET A 163 13.36 10.66 7.05
CA MET A 163 12.55 11.16 5.94
C MET A 163 11.37 12.02 6.40
N MET A 164 11.04 11.95 7.70
CA MET A 164 9.96 12.69 8.33
C MET A 164 10.45 13.98 9.02
N ASP A 165 11.70 14.02 9.49
CA ASP A 165 12.35 15.25 9.94
C ASP A 165 12.47 16.25 8.76
N PRO A 166 11.87 17.45 8.85
CA PRO A 166 11.85 18.44 7.77
C PRO A 166 13.19 19.14 7.49
#